data_AF-A0A107F5Z0-F1
#
_entry.id   AF-A0A107F5Z0-F1
#
_cell.length_a   1.000
_cell.length_b   1.000
_cell.length_c   1.000
_cell.angle_alpha   90.00
_cell.angle_beta   90.00
_cell.angle_gamma   90.00
#
_symmetry.space_group_name_H-M   'P 1'
#
loop_
_entity.id
_entity.type
_entity.pdbx_description
1 polymer ?
#
loop_
_entity_poly.entity_id
_entity_poly.type
_entity_poly.pdbx_seq_one_letter_code
_entity_poly.pdbx_strand_id
1 'polypeptide(L)' 'MREQLEKFEYLWDGSQPQWALLAMEQDGQSSYLVVNTQSRAAKIIEDDALAQQIIERMLGAGVRIVSPGDGF' A
#
# COMPACT_ATOMS: atom_id res chain seq x y z
N MET A 1 -5.16 6.33 20.48
CA MET A 1 -4.71 5.43 19.40
C MET A 1 -5.72 5.45 18.24
N ARG A 2 -5.93 6.63 17.66
CA ARG A 2 -6.81 6.91 16.49
C ARG A 2 -6.18 7.97 15.58
N GLU A 3 -5.38 8.85 16.17
CA GLU A 3 -4.70 9.99 15.54
C GLU A 3 -3.62 9.64 14.50
N GLN A 4 -3.16 8.38 14.41
CA GLN A 4 -2.20 7.99 13.38
C GLN A 4 -2.84 7.52 12.08
N LEU A 5 -4.13 7.18 12.01
CA LEU A 5 -4.76 6.81 10.73
C LEU A 5 -5.19 8.03 9.91
N GLU A 6 -5.60 9.12 10.55
CA GLU A 6 -6.05 10.35 9.88
C GLU A 6 -4.90 11.02 9.10
N LYS A 7 -3.66 10.85 9.56
CA LYS A 7 -2.44 11.22 8.82
C LYS A 7 -2.10 10.26 7.68
N PHE A 8 -2.93 9.28 7.38
CA PHE A 8 -2.74 8.37 6.24
C PHE A 8 -4.02 8.27 5.40
N GLU A 9 -5.10 8.97 5.76
CA GLU A 9 -6.26 9.16 4.88
C GLU A 9 -5.89 9.94 3.61
N TYR A 10 -4.93 10.86 3.66
CA TYR A 10 -4.38 11.48 2.43
C TYR A 10 -3.63 10.48 1.54
N LEU A 11 -3.32 9.30 2.09
CA LEU A 11 -2.50 8.26 1.49
C LEU A 11 -3.39 7.19 0.87
N TRP A 12 -4.44 6.77 1.57
CA TRP A 12 -5.49 5.93 0.99
C TRP A 12 -6.70 5.87 1.95
N ASP A 13 -7.81 6.55 1.62
CA ASP A 13 -9.06 6.51 2.41
C ASP A 13 -9.94 5.27 2.07
N GLY A 14 -9.56 4.52 1.03
CA GLY A 14 -10.37 3.42 0.50
C GLY A 14 -11.29 3.80 -0.67
N SER A 15 -11.49 5.10 -0.96
CA SER A 15 -12.35 5.53 -2.09
C SER A 15 -11.60 5.71 -3.41
N GLN A 16 -10.26 5.78 -3.39
CA GLN A 16 -9.48 6.09 -4.59
C GLN A 16 -8.93 4.81 -5.27
N PRO A 17 -9.39 4.46 -6.48
CA PRO A 17 -9.00 3.24 -7.20
C PRO A 17 -7.57 3.29 -7.77
N GLN A 18 -6.87 4.39 -7.56
CA GLN A 18 -5.53 4.66 -8.10
C GLN A 18 -4.41 4.12 -7.21
N TRP A 19 -4.75 3.59 -6.04
CA TRP A 19 -3.79 2.99 -5.13
C TRP A 19 -3.77 1.48 -5.33
N ALA A 20 -2.58 0.91 -5.36
CA ALA A 20 -2.32 -0.51 -5.54
C ALA A 20 -1.25 -0.98 -4.55
N LEU A 21 -1.21 -2.28 -4.30
CA LEU A 21 -0.18 -2.92 -3.50
C LEU A 21 0.88 -3.53 -4.42
N LEU A 22 2.08 -2.97 -4.40
CA LEU A 22 3.25 -3.54 -5.08
C LEU A 22 3.84 -4.65 -4.22
N ALA A 23 3.67 -5.90 -4.65
CA ALA A 23 4.32 -7.05 -4.03
C ALA A 23 5.78 -7.12 -4.49
N MET A 24 6.71 -6.93 -3.56
CA MET A 24 8.14 -7.08 -3.77
C MET A 24 8.64 -8.29 -3.00
N GLU A 25 9.30 -9.22 -3.68
CA GLU A 25 10.07 -10.26 -3.01
C GLU A 25 11.48 -9.73 -2.76
N GLN A 26 11.85 -9.64 -1.48
CA GLN A 26 13.22 -9.33 -1.08
C GLN A 26 13.72 -10.44 -0.16
N ASP A 27 14.84 -11.06 -0.52
CA ASP A 27 15.49 -12.10 0.29
C ASP A 27 14.56 -13.27 0.71
N GLY A 28 13.59 -13.64 -0.13
CA GLY A 28 12.62 -14.70 0.14
C GLY A 28 11.47 -14.30 1.07
N GLN A 29 11.37 -13.01 1.43
CA GLN A 29 10.22 -12.44 2.12
C GLN A 29 9.38 -11.59 1.15
N SER A 30 8.07 -11.84 1.15
CA SER A 30 7.11 -11.01 0.41
C SER A 30 6.81 -9.74 1.22
N SER A 31 7.26 -8.60 0.71
CA SER A 31 6.97 -7.27 1.22
C SER A 31 5.97 -6.57 0.31
N TYR A 32 5.10 -5.72 0.86
CA TYR A 32 4.15 -4.95 0.07
C TYR A 32 4.39 -3.45 0.24
N LEU A 33 4.35 -2.74 -0.88
CA LEU A 33 4.46 -1.29 -0.92
C LEU A 33 3.17 -0.68 -1.42
N VAL A 34 2.73 0.39 -0.77
CA VAL A 34 1.57 1.15 -1.21
C VAL A 34 2.02 2.10 -2.32
N VAL A 35 1.50 1.90 -3.52
CA VAL A 35 1.86 2.69 -4.70
C VAL A 35 0.63 3.36 -5.29
N ASN A 36 0.80 4.59 -5.76
CA ASN A 36 -0.20 5.27 -6.56
C ASN A 36 0.12 5.04 -8.04
N THR A 37 -0.73 4.33 -8.76
CA THR A 37 -0.55 4.01 -10.18
C THR A 37 -0.79 5.20 -11.09
N GLN A 38 -1.53 6.22 -10.65
CA GLN A 38 -1.75 7.43 -11.43
C GLN A 38 -0.52 8.35 -11.41
N SER A 39 0.02 8.62 -10.23
CA SER A 39 1.16 9.52 -10.04
C SER A 39 2.51 8.80 -10.13
N ARG A 40 2.51 7.45 -10.21
CA ARG A 40 3.70 6.58 -10.15
C ARG A 40 4.57 6.84 -8.92
N ALA A 41 3.92 7.19 -7.81
CA ALA A 41 4.58 7.47 -6.55
C ALA A 41 4.44 6.27 -5.61
N ALA A 42 5.56 5.80 -5.06
CA ALA A 42 5.56 4.84 -3.97
C ALA A 42 5.59 5.59 -2.63
N LYS A 43 4.84 5.07 -1.66
CA LYS A 43 4.87 5.58 -0.30
C LYS A 43 5.37 4.47 0.62
N ILE A 44 6.51 4.75 1.25
CA ILE A 44 7.09 3.89 2.27
C ILE A 44 6.47 4.31 3.60
N ILE A 45 5.90 3.33 4.31
CA ILE A 45 5.40 3.51 5.66
C ILE A 45 6.51 2.97 6.57
N GLU A 46 7.16 3.83 7.33
CA GLU A 46 8.30 3.47 8.20
C GLU A 46 7.89 2.65 9.42
N ASP A 47 6.61 2.70 9.80
CA ASP A 47 6.07 1.95 10.92
C ASP A 47 5.50 0.61 10.42
N ASP A 48 6.19 -0.49 10.73
CA ASP A 48 5.81 -1.84 10.28
C ASP A 48 4.40 -2.26 10.74
N ALA A 49 4.02 -1.89 11.96
CA ALA A 49 2.71 -2.24 12.51
C ALA A 49 1.58 -1.46 11.82
N LEU A 50 1.83 -0.22 11.44
CA LEU A 50 0.90 0.58 10.64
C LEU A 50 0.86 0.10 9.19
N ALA A 51 2.01 -0.23 8.61
CA ALA A 51 2.11 -0.74 7.25
C ALA A 51 1.27 -2.02 7.09
N GLN A 52 1.41 -2.97 8.02
CA GLN A 52 0.60 -4.20 8.02
C GLN A 52 -0.89 -3.89 8.09
N GLN A 53 -1.33 -3.01 8.99
CA GLN A 53 -2.75 -2.64 9.09
C GLN A 53 -3.31 -2.01 7.80
N ILE A 54 -2.52 -1.17 7.13
CA ILE A 54 -2.92 -0.57 5.85
C ILE A 54 -2.97 -1.63 4.76
N ILE A 55 -1.97 -2.51 4.67
CA ILE A 55 -1.94 -3.62 3.70
C ILE A 55 -3.14 -4.55 3.91
N GLU A 56 -3.41 -4.99 5.13
CA GLU A 56 -4.56 -5.84 5.45
C GLU A 56 -5.88 -5.17 5.08
N ARG A 57 -6.01 -3.86 5.32
CA ARG A 57 -7.19 -3.09 4.94
C ARG A 57 -7.32 -2.97 3.42
N MET A 58 -6.23 -2.77 2.69
CA MET A 58 -6.18 -2.76 1.23
C MET A 58 -6.57 -4.11 0.63
N LEU A 59 -6.03 -5.19 1.17
CA LEU A 59 -6.37 -6.56 0.78
C LEU A 59 -7.86 -6.85 1.05
N GLY A 60 -8.36 -6.48 2.24
CA GLY A 60 -9.76 -6.64 2.61
C GLY A 60 -10.73 -5.81 1.76
N ALA A 61 -10.27 -4.67 1.23
CA ALA A 61 -11.02 -3.84 0.30
C ALA A 61 -10.96 -4.33 -1.16
N GLY A 62 -10.16 -5.35 -1.48
CA GLY A 62 -10.01 -5.87 -2.83
C GLY A 62 -9.13 -4.99 -3.74
N VAL A 63 -8.21 -4.21 -3.15
CA VAL A 63 -7.25 -3.42 -3.92
C VAL A 63 -6.38 -4.31 -4.80
N ARG A 64 -6.05 -3.83 -5.99
CA ARG A 64 -5.21 -4.55 -6.94
C ARG A 64 -3.79 -4.72 -6.40
N ILE A 65 -3.33 -5.97 -6.38
CA ILE A 65 -1.93 -6.32 -6.13
C ILE A 65 -1.22 -6.41 -7.48
N VAL A 66 0.02 -5.96 -7.50
CA VAL A 66 0.78 -5.75 -8.71
C VAL A 66 2.25 -6.07 -8.43
N SER A 67 3.01 -6.52 -9.42
CA SER A 67 4.38 -7.03 -9.23
C SER A 67 5.41 -6.20 -10.01
N PRO A 68 6.65 -6.05 -9.51
CA PRO A 68 7.72 -5.39 -10.24
C PRO A 68 8.05 -6.24 -11.48
N GLY A 69 7.63 -5.77 -12.65
CA GLY A 69 7.73 -6.51 -13.92
C GLY A 69 6.46 -6.47 -14.76
N ASP A 70 5.31 -6.18 -14.16
CA ASP A 70 4.02 -6.13 -14.87
C ASP A 70 3.84 -4.86 -15.74
N GLY A 71 4.78 -3.92 -15.67
CA GLY A 71 4.76 -2.65 -16.43
C GLY A 71 3.63 -1.72 -15.97
N PHE A 72 3.97 -0.70 -15.20
CA PHE A 72 3.05 0.37 -14.79
C PHE A 72 3.28 1.67 -15.57
#